data_AF-A0A970RX06-F1
#
_entry.id   AF-A0A970RX06-F1
#
_cell.length_a   1.000
_cell.length_b   1.000
_cell.length_c   1.000
_cell.angle_alpha   90.00
_cell.angle_beta   90.00
_cell.angle_gamma   90.00
#
_symmetry.space_group_name_H-M   'P 1'
#
loop_
_entity.id
_entity.type
_entity.pdbx_description
1 polymer ?
#
loop_
_entity_poly.entity_id
_entity_poly.type
_entity_poly.pdbx_seq_one_letter_code
_entity_poly.pdbx_strand_id
1 'polypeptide(L)'
;MTRRLKKKYRRFLNLFLTAAVLLLAGALFLFIPKPPDEEMERTRVSIGEARKLISPDFVPPTLTEAEILYDSAMRIWKQENEKFIFSRNYKSIINLCTTASQLAVASPKLADQAASSFIDILGDDIKTLKADTTEIGLLYRRLPALVEINGKYTQGVLLLKEAELNLEQKKYKESRKKLDKAKNYVGQVTQHVRFLLNNYFSQVPQWQQQASQTIRQSSTNQSYAIIVDKFATECYLYKNGRLSKTFKAELGKNWIGDKQFAGDKATPEGLYKITRKKQGGQTKYYKALLLNYPNDEDKKRFKEAIRNQSIPSSSQIGGLIEIHGGGGKGIHWTDGCVALENRDMDMLYRLVPVGCPVLIVGSLHSLDEVQKKARP
;
A
#
# COMPACT_ATOMS: atom_id res chain seq x y z
N MET A 1 84.26 -42.50 -61.15
CA MET A 1 84.08 -41.66 -59.93
C MET A 1 84.64 -42.40 -58.72
N THR A 2 85.71 -41.90 -58.10
CA THR A 2 86.42 -42.57 -56.98
C THR A 2 85.49 -42.77 -55.76
N ARG A 3 85.67 -43.86 -55.00
CA ARG A 3 84.87 -44.18 -53.78
C ARG A 3 84.73 -42.99 -52.82
N ARG A 4 85.74 -42.11 -52.76
CA ARG A 4 85.75 -40.86 -51.97
C ARG A 4 84.78 -39.78 -52.49
N LEU A 5 84.66 -39.60 -53.82
CA LEU A 5 83.74 -38.64 -54.44
C LEU A 5 82.27 -39.04 -54.23
N LYS A 6 81.92 -40.33 -54.35
CA LYS A 6 80.56 -40.83 -54.05
C LYS A 6 80.17 -40.61 -52.58
N LYS A 7 81.11 -40.76 -51.64
CA LYS A 7 80.88 -40.51 -50.21
C LYS A 7 80.69 -39.02 -49.89
N LYS A 8 81.41 -38.11 -50.55
CA LYS A 8 81.21 -36.66 -50.44
C LYS A 8 79.86 -36.22 -51.04
N TYR A 9 79.49 -36.72 -52.22
CA TYR A 9 78.21 -36.42 -52.86
C TYR A 9 77.01 -36.89 -52.03
N ARG A 10 77.06 -38.10 -51.46
CA ARG A 10 76.00 -38.61 -50.57
C ARG A 10 75.86 -37.78 -49.28
N ARG A 11 76.96 -37.26 -48.73
CA ARG A 11 76.93 -36.34 -47.58
C ARG A 11 76.31 -34.99 -47.94
N PHE A 12 76.67 -34.42 -49.10
CA PHE A 12 76.09 -33.18 -49.59
C PHE A 12 74.60 -33.31 -49.90
N LEU A 13 74.19 -34.41 -50.55
CA LEU A 13 72.80 -34.71 -50.85
C LEU A 13 71.97 -34.88 -49.56
N ASN A 14 72.49 -35.60 -48.56
CA ASN A 14 71.82 -35.72 -47.26
C ASN A 14 71.70 -34.35 -46.56
N LEU A 15 72.75 -33.52 -46.57
CA LEU A 15 72.72 -32.15 -46.00
C LEU A 15 71.70 -31.26 -46.73
N PHE A 16 71.64 -31.33 -48.05
CA PHE A 16 70.67 -30.60 -48.86
C PHE A 16 69.24 -31.06 -48.60
N LEU A 17 68.99 -32.38 -48.53
CA LEU A 17 67.68 -32.94 -48.16
C LEU A 17 67.27 -32.52 -46.74
N THR A 18 68.19 -32.53 -45.77
CA THR A 18 67.88 -32.04 -44.42
C THR A 18 67.57 -30.54 -44.41
N ALA A 19 68.33 -29.73 -45.15
CA ALA A 19 68.06 -28.30 -45.26
C ALA A 19 66.72 -28.03 -45.97
N ALA A 20 66.40 -28.79 -47.03
CA ALA A 20 65.13 -28.71 -47.74
C ALA A 20 63.95 -29.13 -46.86
N VAL A 21 64.09 -30.21 -46.06
CA VAL A 21 63.08 -30.63 -45.09
C VAL A 21 62.90 -29.59 -43.98
N LEU A 22 63.97 -28.98 -43.48
CA LEU A 22 63.89 -27.90 -42.49
C LEU A 22 63.25 -26.64 -43.06
N LEU A 23 63.56 -26.28 -44.31
CA LEU A 23 62.93 -25.17 -45.02
C LEU A 23 61.45 -25.45 -45.29
N LEU A 24 61.10 -26.68 -45.70
CA LEU A 24 59.72 -27.10 -45.92
C LEU A 24 58.95 -27.12 -44.60
N ALA A 25 59.54 -27.61 -43.51
CA ALA A 25 58.96 -27.59 -42.18
C ALA A 25 58.76 -26.15 -41.67
N GLY A 26 59.73 -25.27 -41.90
CA GLY A 26 59.63 -23.83 -41.59
C GLY A 26 58.56 -23.12 -42.43
N ALA A 27 58.44 -23.45 -43.72
CA ALA A 27 57.38 -22.92 -44.58
C ALA A 27 56.00 -23.44 -44.17
N LEU A 28 55.88 -24.72 -43.82
CA LEU A 28 54.65 -25.31 -43.29
C LEU A 28 54.22 -24.65 -41.98
N PHE A 29 55.16 -24.27 -41.12
CA PHE A 29 54.86 -23.55 -39.88
C PHE A 29 54.10 -22.23 -40.12
N LEU A 30 54.36 -21.53 -41.24
CA LEU A 30 53.65 -20.30 -41.61
C LEU A 30 52.17 -20.52 -41.99
N PHE A 31 51.79 -21.75 -42.36
CA PHE A 31 50.42 -22.12 -42.69
C PHE A 31 49.63 -22.66 -41.50
N ILE A 32 50.24 -22.75 -40.31
CA ILE A 32 49.52 -23.15 -39.09
C ILE A 32 48.57 -22.01 -38.69
N PRO A 33 47.25 -22.26 -38.61
CA PRO A 33 46.31 -21.26 -38.10
C PRO A 33 46.69 -20.86 -36.68
N LYS A 34 46.85 -19.56 -36.43
CA LYS A 34 47.15 -19.05 -35.08
C LYS A 34 45.95 -19.32 -34.15
N PRO A 35 46.17 -19.94 -32.98
CA PRO A 35 45.09 -20.12 -32.01
C PRO A 35 44.60 -18.77 -31.47
N PRO A 36 43.31 -18.63 -31.12
CA PRO A 36 42.70 -17.38 -30.69
C PRO A 36 42.93 -17.12 -29.19
N ASP A 37 44.15 -17.36 -28.69
CA ASP A 37 44.46 -17.29 -27.25
C ASP A 37 44.21 -15.89 -26.67
N GLU A 38 44.56 -14.85 -27.44
CA GLU A 38 44.38 -13.45 -27.05
C GLU A 38 42.91 -13.05 -26.98
N GLU A 39 42.11 -13.44 -27.97
CA GLU A 39 40.65 -13.24 -27.96
C GLU A 39 40.00 -13.97 -26.80
N MET A 40 40.34 -15.25 -26.58
CA MET A 40 39.79 -16.05 -25.49
C MET A 40 40.11 -15.45 -24.12
N GLU A 41 41.34 -14.99 -23.91
CA GLU A 41 41.76 -14.40 -22.64
C GLU A 41 41.12 -13.03 -22.41
N ARG A 42 41.09 -12.16 -23.42
CA ARG A 42 40.43 -10.85 -23.35
C ARG A 42 38.94 -10.96 -23.05
N THR A 43 38.24 -11.91 -23.67
CA THR A 43 36.81 -12.14 -23.38
C THR A 43 36.62 -12.65 -21.94
N ARG A 44 37.47 -13.58 -21.48
CA ARG A 44 37.45 -14.09 -20.10
C ARG A 44 37.64 -12.97 -19.08
N VAL A 45 38.62 -12.10 -19.31
CA VAL A 45 38.91 -10.95 -18.45
C VAL A 45 37.75 -9.97 -18.48
N SER A 46 37.23 -9.60 -19.65
CA SER A 46 36.08 -8.69 -19.79
C SER A 46 34.85 -9.19 -19.03
N ILE A 47 34.51 -10.48 -19.14
CA ILE A 47 33.39 -11.09 -18.41
C ILE A 47 33.67 -11.06 -16.90
N GLY A 48 34.89 -11.44 -16.48
CA GLY A 48 35.29 -11.44 -15.08
C GLY A 48 35.26 -10.05 -14.44
N GLU A 49 35.69 -9.02 -15.17
CA GLU A 49 35.62 -7.62 -14.72
C GLU A 49 34.16 -7.14 -14.64
N ALA A 50 33.36 -7.39 -15.66
CA ALA A 50 31.93 -7.06 -15.65
C ALA A 50 31.21 -7.71 -14.46
N ARG A 51 31.50 -8.99 -14.16
CA ARG A 51 30.94 -9.70 -13.01
C ARG A 51 31.35 -9.12 -11.65
N LYS A 52 32.56 -8.55 -11.53
CA LYS A 52 33.00 -7.88 -10.30
C LYS A 52 32.30 -6.54 -10.09
N LEU A 53 32.03 -5.81 -11.17
CA LEU A 53 31.42 -4.49 -11.12
C LEU A 53 29.89 -4.55 -10.92
N ILE A 54 29.24 -5.56 -11.49
CA ILE A 54 27.79 -5.67 -11.53
C ILE A 54 27.26 -6.37 -10.28
N SER A 55 26.34 -5.71 -9.57
CA SER A 55 25.61 -6.32 -8.46
C SER A 55 24.82 -7.55 -8.93
N PRO A 56 24.82 -8.66 -8.16
CA PRO A 56 24.03 -9.87 -8.48
C PRO A 56 22.54 -9.58 -8.70
N ASP A 57 22.03 -8.49 -8.15
CA ASP A 57 20.63 -8.12 -8.28
C ASP A 57 20.25 -7.51 -9.62
N PHE A 58 21.22 -6.97 -10.37
CA PHE A 58 21.02 -6.19 -11.59
C PHE A 58 21.84 -6.71 -12.78
N VAL A 59 22.08 -8.02 -12.82
CA VAL A 59 22.77 -8.66 -13.94
C VAL A 59 21.95 -8.45 -15.23
N PRO A 60 22.48 -7.70 -16.22
CA PRO A 60 21.74 -7.41 -17.43
C PRO A 60 21.74 -8.63 -18.37
N PRO A 61 20.74 -8.77 -19.25
CA PRO A 61 20.70 -9.86 -20.23
C PRO A 61 21.95 -9.95 -21.11
N THR A 62 22.59 -8.81 -21.40
CA THR A 62 23.81 -8.72 -22.21
C THR A 62 25.00 -9.44 -21.59
N LEU A 63 25.11 -9.45 -20.25
CA LEU A 63 26.21 -10.17 -19.59
C LEU A 63 25.97 -11.67 -19.65
N THR A 64 24.72 -12.10 -19.44
CA THR A 64 24.32 -13.50 -19.58
C THR A 64 24.55 -14.00 -21.01
N GLU A 65 24.23 -13.18 -22.01
CA GLU A 65 24.50 -13.49 -23.42
C GLU A 65 26.01 -13.59 -23.71
N ALA A 66 26.82 -12.67 -23.18
CA ALA A 66 28.27 -12.73 -23.30
C ALA A 66 28.86 -14.04 -22.76
N GLU A 67 28.37 -14.51 -21.61
CA GLU A 67 28.77 -15.78 -21.00
C GLU A 67 28.39 -16.98 -21.89
N ILE A 68 27.16 -17.00 -22.41
CA ILE A 68 26.70 -18.06 -23.33
C ILE A 68 27.54 -18.12 -24.61
N LEU A 69 27.89 -16.95 -25.17
CA LEU A 69 28.72 -16.85 -26.36
C LEU A 69 30.15 -17.34 -26.08
N TYR A 70 30.71 -16.98 -24.92
CA TYR A 70 32.03 -17.43 -24.51
C TYR A 70 32.08 -18.95 -24.24
N ASP A 71 31.07 -19.50 -23.59
CA ASP A 71 30.93 -20.95 -23.39
C ASP A 71 30.83 -21.71 -24.72
N SER A 72 30.12 -21.12 -25.69
CA SER A 72 30.04 -21.65 -27.06
C SER A 72 31.40 -21.61 -27.75
N ALA A 73 32.14 -20.49 -27.60
CA ALA A 73 33.49 -20.34 -28.14
C ALA A 73 34.46 -21.37 -27.54
N MET A 74 34.44 -21.58 -26.22
CA MET A 74 35.27 -22.60 -25.54
C MET A 74 34.98 -24.01 -26.05
N ARG A 75 33.70 -24.35 -26.27
CA ARG A 75 33.30 -25.66 -26.78
C ARG A 75 33.83 -25.90 -28.19
N ILE A 76 33.66 -24.93 -29.08
CA ILE A 76 34.16 -25.02 -30.46
C ILE A 76 35.69 -25.06 -30.45
N TRP A 77 36.35 -24.26 -29.60
CA TRP A 77 37.81 -24.25 -29.49
C TRP A 77 38.38 -25.61 -29.08
N LYS A 78 37.74 -26.29 -28.12
CA LYS A 78 38.09 -27.66 -27.75
C LYS A 78 38.00 -28.61 -28.95
N GLN A 79 36.91 -28.55 -29.71
CA GLN A 79 36.71 -29.38 -30.90
C GLN A 79 37.74 -29.10 -32.01
N GLU A 80 38.07 -27.83 -32.26
CA GLU A 80 39.09 -27.47 -33.25
C GLU A 80 40.49 -27.97 -32.85
N ASN A 81 40.80 -28.01 -31.54
CA ASN A 81 42.08 -28.49 -31.04
C ASN A 81 42.24 -30.02 -31.14
N GLU A 82 41.15 -30.77 -31.25
CA GLU A 82 41.16 -32.22 -31.55
C GLU A 82 41.48 -32.51 -33.03
N LYS A 83 41.32 -31.53 -33.93
CA LYS A 83 41.66 -31.68 -35.35
C LYS A 83 43.16 -31.59 -35.59
N PHE A 84 43.58 -32.18 -36.71
CA PHE A 84 44.94 -32.04 -37.25
C PHE A 84 45.32 -30.57 -37.43
N ILE A 85 46.56 -30.22 -37.11
CA ILE A 85 47.02 -28.83 -36.89
C ILE A 85 46.75 -27.89 -38.07
N PHE A 86 46.81 -28.37 -39.31
CA PHE A 86 46.55 -27.58 -40.52
C PHE A 86 45.07 -27.49 -40.92
N SER A 87 44.19 -28.29 -40.30
CA SER A 87 42.77 -28.37 -40.62
C SER A 87 41.88 -27.56 -39.66
N ARG A 88 42.49 -26.80 -38.74
CA ARG A 88 41.79 -26.04 -37.70
C ARG A 88 41.23 -24.73 -38.26
N ASN A 89 40.04 -24.33 -37.81
CA ASN A 89 39.42 -23.07 -38.20
C ASN A 89 38.91 -22.30 -36.97
N TYR A 90 39.61 -21.20 -36.65
CA TYR A 90 39.31 -20.38 -35.47
C TYR A 90 38.41 -19.17 -35.75
N LYS A 91 37.94 -18.95 -36.98
CA LYS A 91 37.16 -17.76 -37.36
C LYS A 91 35.86 -17.61 -36.55
N SER A 92 35.14 -18.71 -36.37
CA SER A 92 33.90 -18.72 -35.58
C SER A 92 34.15 -18.36 -34.10
N ILE A 93 35.24 -18.90 -33.54
CA ILE A 93 35.64 -18.65 -32.14
C ILE A 93 36.00 -17.17 -31.95
N ILE A 94 36.78 -16.58 -32.86
CA ILE A 94 37.14 -15.15 -32.84
C ILE A 94 35.89 -14.27 -32.88
N ASN A 95 34.95 -14.57 -33.76
CA ASN A 95 33.70 -13.82 -33.86
C ASN A 95 32.87 -13.90 -32.57
N LEU A 96 32.69 -15.11 -32.02
CA LEU A 96 31.98 -15.31 -30.76
C LEU A 96 32.65 -14.57 -29.60
N CYS A 97 33.98 -14.65 -29.49
CA CYS A 97 34.75 -13.97 -28.46
C CYS A 97 34.66 -12.45 -28.59
N THR A 98 34.72 -11.92 -29.82
CA THR A 98 34.61 -10.48 -30.07
C THR A 98 33.25 -9.95 -29.64
N THR A 99 32.16 -10.61 -30.05
CA THR A 99 30.80 -10.23 -29.65
C THR A 99 30.62 -10.36 -28.14
N ALA A 100 31.04 -11.47 -27.54
CA ALA A 100 30.98 -11.68 -26.10
C ALA A 100 31.73 -10.60 -25.32
N SER A 101 32.94 -10.24 -25.76
CA SER A 101 33.75 -9.19 -25.13
C SER A 101 33.07 -7.82 -25.23
N GLN A 102 32.49 -7.48 -26.39
CA GLN A 102 31.76 -6.22 -26.57
C GLN A 102 30.54 -6.13 -25.65
N LEU A 103 29.75 -7.20 -25.56
CA LEU A 103 28.60 -7.28 -24.68
C LEU A 103 29.01 -7.19 -23.20
N ALA A 104 30.08 -7.88 -22.80
CA ALA A 104 30.60 -7.82 -21.44
C ALA A 104 31.06 -6.41 -21.06
N VAL A 105 31.80 -5.72 -21.94
CA VAL A 105 32.28 -4.34 -21.71
C VAL A 105 31.13 -3.33 -21.63
N ALA A 106 30.05 -3.52 -22.38
CA ALA A 106 28.88 -2.64 -22.33
C ALA A 106 27.98 -2.89 -21.10
N SER A 107 28.05 -4.07 -20.49
CA SER A 107 27.11 -4.52 -19.46
C SER A 107 27.13 -3.71 -18.15
N PRO A 108 28.27 -3.23 -17.61
CA PRO A 108 28.28 -2.46 -16.37
C PRO A 108 27.42 -1.19 -16.45
N LYS A 109 27.54 -0.44 -17.55
CA LYS A 109 26.73 0.77 -17.77
C LYS A 109 25.24 0.47 -17.80
N LEU A 110 24.85 -0.62 -18.46
CA LEU A 110 23.45 -1.05 -18.52
C LEU A 110 22.92 -1.48 -17.14
N ALA A 111 23.74 -2.20 -16.37
CA ALA A 111 23.40 -2.59 -15.00
C ALA A 111 23.23 -1.38 -14.08
N ASP A 112 24.13 -0.40 -14.17
CA ASP A 112 24.06 0.84 -13.38
C ASP A 112 22.81 1.67 -13.73
N GLN A 113 22.47 1.75 -15.02
CA GLN A 113 21.25 2.41 -15.48
C GLN A 113 20.00 1.69 -14.96
N ALA A 114 19.97 0.36 -15.06
CA ALA A 114 18.86 -0.44 -14.55
C ALA A 114 18.72 -0.33 -13.02
N ALA A 115 19.83 -0.36 -12.29
CA ALA A 115 19.85 -0.18 -10.84
C ALA A 115 19.35 1.21 -10.44
N SER A 116 19.85 2.27 -11.08
CA SER A 116 19.43 3.65 -10.80
C SER A 116 17.93 3.82 -11.07
N SER A 117 17.45 3.40 -12.24
CA SER A 117 16.03 3.44 -12.56
C SER A 117 15.17 2.64 -11.58
N PHE A 118 15.61 1.46 -11.17
CA PHE A 118 14.90 0.64 -10.18
C PHE A 118 14.82 1.35 -8.82
N ILE A 119 15.92 1.95 -8.37
CA ILE A 119 16.01 2.68 -7.10
C ILE A 119 15.10 3.91 -7.13
N ASP A 120 15.08 4.67 -8.24
CA ASP A 120 14.23 5.84 -8.39
C ASP A 120 12.75 5.45 -8.32
N ILE A 121 12.33 4.44 -9.09
CA ILE A 121 10.96 3.93 -9.07
C ILE A 121 10.57 3.43 -7.67
N LEU A 122 11.46 2.70 -7.02
CA LEU A 122 11.23 2.19 -5.67
C LEU A 122 11.10 3.33 -4.65
N GLY A 123 11.92 4.37 -4.76
CA GLY A 123 11.85 5.57 -3.93
C GLY A 123 10.55 6.35 -4.13
N ASP A 124 10.14 6.56 -5.38
CA ASP A 124 8.89 7.22 -5.73
C ASP A 124 7.66 6.42 -5.26
N ASP A 125 7.70 5.11 -5.40
CA ASP A 125 6.65 4.22 -4.90
C ASP A 125 6.51 4.28 -3.37
N ILE A 126 7.63 4.28 -2.64
CA ILE A 126 7.65 4.43 -1.18
C ILE A 126 7.08 5.79 -0.78
N LYS A 127 7.53 6.86 -1.44
CA LYS A 127 7.05 8.23 -1.20
C LYS A 127 5.54 8.35 -1.43
N THR A 128 5.05 7.76 -2.51
CA THR A 128 3.62 7.74 -2.85
C THR A 128 2.82 6.98 -1.79
N LEU A 129 3.24 5.76 -1.44
CA LEU A 129 2.53 4.98 -0.42
C LEU A 129 2.57 5.65 0.97
N LYS A 130 3.64 6.37 1.28
CA LYS A 130 3.75 7.16 2.51
C LYS A 130 2.76 8.33 2.55
N ALA A 131 2.56 9.01 1.42
CA ALA A 131 1.52 10.03 1.30
C ALA A 131 0.13 9.41 1.48
N ASP A 132 -0.16 8.30 0.80
CA ASP A 132 -1.43 7.59 0.90
C ASP A 132 -1.74 7.14 2.34
N THR A 133 -0.76 6.51 3.01
CA THR A 133 -0.91 6.04 4.39
C THR A 133 -1.14 7.18 5.39
N THR A 134 -0.57 8.36 5.12
CA THR A 134 -0.79 9.57 5.92
C THR A 134 -2.20 10.10 5.74
N GLU A 135 -2.66 10.25 4.49
CA GLU A 135 -4.01 10.72 4.17
C GLU A 135 -5.08 9.80 4.75
N ILE A 136 -4.95 8.49 4.52
CA ILE A 136 -5.88 7.48 5.04
C ILE A 136 -5.82 7.44 6.55
N GLY A 137 -4.63 7.59 7.15
CA GLY A 137 -4.44 7.60 8.60
C GLY A 137 -5.24 8.69 9.29
N LEU A 138 -5.35 9.89 8.69
CA LEU A 138 -6.16 10.99 9.23
C LEU A 138 -7.65 10.67 9.24
N LEU A 139 -8.16 10.06 8.17
CA LEU A 139 -9.56 9.63 8.09
C LEU A 139 -9.85 8.47 9.05
N TYR A 140 -8.97 7.47 9.04
CA TYR A 140 -9.08 6.27 9.85
C TYR A 140 -9.11 6.56 11.36
N ARG A 141 -8.30 7.52 11.85
CA ARG A 141 -8.29 7.89 13.28
C ARG A 141 -9.63 8.43 13.79
N ARG A 142 -10.48 8.94 12.91
CA ARG A 142 -11.82 9.42 13.28
C ARG A 142 -12.82 8.27 13.37
N LEU A 143 -12.58 7.17 12.66
CA LEU A 143 -13.50 6.05 12.60
C LEU A 143 -13.41 5.18 13.87
N PRO A 144 -14.51 4.55 14.30
CA PRO A 144 -14.47 3.49 15.30
C PRO A 144 -13.43 2.43 14.97
N ALA A 145 -12.79 1.87 16.01
CA ALA A 145 -11.81 0.80 15.85
C ALA A 145 -12.48 -0.46 15.27
N LEU A 146 -12.30 -0.68 13.97
CA LEU A 146 -12.72 -1.89 13.27
C LEU A 146 -11.55 -2.87 13.31
N VAL A 147 -11.58 -3.79 14.27
CA VAL A 147 -10.45 -4.68 14.64
C VAL A 147 -9.70 -5.29 13.43
N GLU A 148 -10.43 -5.78 12.43
CA GLU A 148 -9.83 -6.39 11.24
C GLU A 148 -9.07 -5.37 10.37
N ILE A 149 -9.63 -4.18 10.20
CA ILE A 149 -9.02 -3.07 9.44
C ILE A 149 -7.77 -2.58 10.16
N ASN A 150 -7.85 -2.46 11.49
CA ASN A 150 -6.75 -2.00 12.32
C ASN A 150 -5.51 -2.91 12.16
N GLY A 151 -5.73 -4.22 12.13
CA GLY A 151 -4.67 -5.20 11.91
C GLY A 151 -3.99 -4.99 10.55
N LYS A 152 -4.77 -4.94 9.46
CA LYS A 152 -4.24 -4.75 8.10
C LYS A 152 -3.50 -3.42 7.93
N TYR A 153 -4.05 -2.32 8.45
CA TYR A 153 -3.43 -1.00 8.37
C TYR A 153 -2.08 -0.98 9.10
N THR A 154 -2.04 -1.50 10.34
CA THR A 154 -0.81 -1.56 11.13
C THR A 154 0.27 -2.40 10.45
N GLN A 155 -0.10 -3.55 9.89
CA GLN A 155 0.82 -4.40 9.12
C GLN A 155 1.34 -3.70 7.87
N GLY A 156 0.47 -3.02 7.13
CA GLY A 156 0.86 -2.24 5.94
C GLY A 156 1.86 -1.13 6.26
N VAL A 157 1.61 -0.35 7.33
CA VAL A 157 2.51 0.73 7.77
C VAL A 157 3.85 0.18 8.25
N LEU A 158 3.85 -0.93 9.00
CA LEU A 158 5.09 -1.58 9.45
C LEU A 158 5.93 -2.08 8.26
N LEU A 159 5.32 -2.74 7.29
CA LEU A 159 5.99 -3.22 6.08
C LEU A 159 6.53 -2.08 5.22
N LEU A 160 5.81 -0.95 5.12
CA LEU A 160 6.33 0.25 4.47
C LEU A 160 7.58 0.75 5.20
N LYS A 161 7.59 0.75 6.54
CA LYS A 161 8.77 1.15 7.29
C LYS A 161 9.96 0.22 7.09
N GLU A 162 9.71 -1.09 7.04
CA GLU A 162 10.74 -2.08 6.69
C GLU A 162 11.27 -1.89 5.26
N ALA A 163 10.40 -1.51 4.31
CA ALA A 163 10.82 -1.20 2.94
C ALA A 163 11.75 0.02 2.89
N GLU A 164 11.44 1.09 3.63
CA GLU A 164 12.31 2.27 3.78
C GLU A 164 13.69 1.87 4.32
N LEU A 165 13.73 1.10 5.41
CA LEU A 165 15.00 0.66 6.03
C LEU A 165 15.82 -0.24 5.09
N ASN A 166 15.16 -1.14 4.35
CA ASN A 166 15.85 -1.98 3.36
C ASN A 166 16.41 -1.16 2.19
N LEU A 167 15.73 -0.09 1.77
CA LEU A 167 16.24 0.82 0.75
C LEU A 167 17.51 1.52 1.24
N GLU A 168 17.50 2.06 2.47
CA GLU A 168 18.67 2.68 3.11
C GLU A 168 19.85 1.70 3.23
N GLN A 169 19.57 0.43 3.53
CA GLN A 169 20.56 -0.64 3.61
C GLN A 169 20.98 -1.21 2.25
N LYS A 170 20.53 -0.62 1.13
CA LYS A 170 20.80 -1.08 -0.25
C LYS A 170 20.31 -2.50 -0.56
N LYS A 171 19.33 -3.00 0.21
CA LYS A 171 18.66 -4.30 0.02
C LYS A 171 17.43 -4.12 -0.88
N TYR A 172 17.66 -3.75 -2.14
CA TYR A 172 16.61 -3.25 -3.03
C TYR A 172 15.50 -4.26 -3.35
N LYS A 173 15.85 -5.53 -3.63
CA LYS A 173 14.83 -6.57 -3.89
C LYS A 173 13.97 -6.87 -2.67
N GLU A 174 14.57 -6.91 -1.48
CA GLU A 174 13.82 -7.12 -0.24
C GLU A 174 12.96 -5.90 0.10
N SER A 175 13.46 -4.67 -0.12
CA SER A 175 12.67 -3.45 -0.01
C SER A 175 11.44 -3.50 -0.92
N ARG A 176 11.62 -3.88 -2.20
CA ARG A 176 10.53 -4.02 -3.16
C ARG A 176 9.47 -5.05 -2.72
N LYS A 177 9.90 -6.24 -2.28
CA LYS A 177 8.99 -7.27 -1.77
C LYS A 177 8.16 -6.79 -0.58
N LYS A 178 8.79 -6.05 0.35
CA LYS A 178 8.12 -5.47 1.52
C LYS A 178 7.13 -4.38 1.10
N LEU A 179 7.53 -3.50 0.20
CA LEU A 179 6.69 -2.46 -0.37
C LEU A 179 5.47 -3.05 -1.08
N ASP A 180 5.61 -4.07 -1.92
CA ASP A 180 4.48 -4.68 -2.63
C ASP A 180 3.45 -5.28 -1.66
N LYS A 181 3.91 -5.91 -0.58
CA LYS A 181 3.02 -6.37 0.51
C LYS A 181 2.36 -5.20 1.23
N ALA A 182 3.11 -4.13 1.52
CA ALA A 182 2.56 -2.92 2.13
C ALA A 182 1.46 -2.30 1.25
N LYS A 183 1.71 -2.17 -0.06
CA LYS A 183 0.74 -1.68 -1.06
C LYS A 183 -0.55 -2.49 -1.04
N ASN A 184 -0.46 -3.82 -0.97
CA ASN A 184 -1.64 -4.68 -0.89
C ASN A 184 -2.46 -4.44 0.39
N TYR A 185 -1.81 -4.43 1.56
CA TYR A 185 -2.51 -4.21 2.83
C TYR A 185 -3.13 -2.81 2.91
N VAL A 186 -2.37 -1.78 2.57
CA VAL A 186 -2.85 -0.39 2.57
C VAL A 186 -3.97 -0.25 1.55
N GLY A 187 -3.81 -0.77 0.32
CA GLY A 187 -4.83 -0.72 -0.73
C GLY A 187 -6.17 -1.34 -0.31
N GLN A 188 -6.15 -2.50 0.36
CA GLN A 188 -7.36 -3.11 0.91
C GLN A 188 -8.03 -2.21 1.97
N VAL A 189 -7.25 -1.63 2.87
CA VAL A 189 -7.75 -0.69 3.88
C VAL A 189 -8.34 0.54 3.21
N THR A 190 -7.66 1.12 2.21
CA THR A 190 -8.12 2.27 1.45
C THR A 190 -9.47 2.00 0.81
N GLN A 191 -9.60 0.87 0.10
CA GLN A 191 -10.84 0.49 -0.58
C GLN A 191 -11.97 0.31 0.42
N HIS A 192 -11.72 -0.35 1.54
CA HIS A 192 -12.73 -0.57 2.57
C HIS A 192 -13.17 0.74 3.23
N VAL A 193 -12.23 1.60 3.64
CA VAL A 193 -12.55 2.90 4.25
C VAL A 193 -13.32 3.79 3.28
N ARG A 194 -12.92 3.84 2.00
CA ARG A 194 -13.65 4.59 0.96
C ARG A 194 -15.06 4.05 0.78
N PHE A 195 -15.24 2.73 0.71
CA PHE A 195 -16.57 2.12 0.62
C PHE A 195 -17.45 2.49 1.82
N LEU A 196 -16.92 2.37 3.03
CA LEU A 196 -17.63 2.70 4.26
C LEU A 196 -18.06 4.17 4.28
N LEU A 197 -17.14 5.09 3.98
CA LEU A 197 -17.42 6.52 3.95
C LEU A 197 -18.42 6.86 2.83
N ASN A 198 -18.25 6.34 1.62
CA ASN A 198 -19.19 6.61 0.53
C ASN A 198 -20.61 6.15 0.88
N ASN A 199 -20.75 4.96 1.48
CA ASN A 199 -22.06 4.46 1.91
C ASN A 199 -22.65 5.33 3.02
N TYR A 200 -21.85 5.69 4.02
CA TYR A 200 -22.30 6.54 5.12
C TYR A 200 -22.78 7.91 4.61
N PHE A 201 -21.95 8.57 3.79
CA PHE A 201 -22.26 9.90 3.25
C PHE A 201 -23.31 9.89 2.14
N SER A 202 -23.68 8.72 1.59
CA SER A 202 -24.80 8.62 0.63
C SER A 202 -26.14 9.08 1.22
N GLN A 203 -26.29 9.03 2.55
CA GLN A 203 -27.52 9.42 3.27
C GLN A 203 -27.61 10.93 3.58
N VAL A 204 -26.55 11.71 3.31
CA VAL A 204 -26.50 13.16 3.64
C VAL A 204 -27.68 13.96 3.10
N PRO A 205 -28.15 13.80 1.85
CA PRO A 205 -29.30 14.56 1.36
C PRO A 205 -30.56 14.33 2.21
N GLN A 206 -30.80 13.09 2.64
CA GLN A 206 -31.93 12.74 3.50
C GLN A 206 -31.78 13.39 4.89
N TRP A 207 -30.60 13.31 5.49
CA TRP A 207 -30.32 13.93 6.79
C TRP A 207 -30.46 15.46 6.75
N GLN A 208 -29.96 16.12 5.70
CA GLN A 208 -30.11 17.56 5.49
C GLN A 208 -31.57 17.98 5.33
N GLN A 209 -32.38 17.17 4.62
CA GLN A 209 -33.81 17.40 4.50
C GLN A 209 -34.51 17.29 5.86
N GLN A 210 -34.23 16.25 6.63
CA GLN A 210 -34.79 16.05 7.97
C GLN A 210 -34.39 17.18 8.93
N ALA A 211 -33.14 17.64 8.86
CA ALA A 211 -32.65 18.77 9.65
C ALA A 211 -33.40 20.05 9.29
N SER A 212 -33.54 20.36 8.00
CA SER A 212 -34.28 21.52 7.52
C SER A 212 -35.74 21.50 7.98
N GLN A 213 -36.40 20.34 7.93
CA GLN A 213 -37.77 20.16 8.41
C GLN A 213 -37.87 20.37 9.93
N THR A 214 -36.93 19.83 10.70
CA THR A 214 -36.87 19.97 12.17
C THR A 214 -36.67 21.43 12.58
N ILE A 215 -35.78 22.15 11.89
CA ILE A 215 -35.53 23.59 12.10
C ILE A 215 -36.77 24.40 11.75
N ARG A 216 -37.44 24.09 10.63
CA ARG A 216 -38.68 24.76 10.22
C ARG A 216 -39.79 24.55 11.26
N GLN A 217 -39.95 23.35 11.80
CA GLN A 217 -40.91 23.08 12.87
C GLN A 217 -40.62 23.88 14.13
N SER A 218 -39.35 23.99 14.54
CA SER A 218 -38.93 24.87 15.64
C SER A 218 -39.31 26.33 15.38
N SER A 219 -39.16 26.81 14.14
CA SER A 219 -39.57 28.16 13.74
C SER A 219 -41.08 28.35 13.83
N THR A 220 -41.87 27.47 13.21
CA THR A 220 -43.33 27.58 13.18
C THR A 220 -43.91 27.53 14.59
N ASN A 221 -43.40 26.64 15.44
CA ASN A 221 -43.92 26.43 16.78
C ASN A 221 -43.31 27.37 17.83
N GLN A 222 -42.39 28.26 17.43
CA GLN A 222 -41.62 29.12 18.33
C GLN A 222 -41.02 28.32 19.51
N SER A 223 -40.42 27.18 19.19
CA SER A 223 -39.96 26.18 20.15
C SER A 223 -38.48 25.84 20.00
N TYR A 224 -37.96 25.02 20.91
CA TYR A 224 -36.62 24.45 20.80
C TYR A 224 -36.59 23.18 19.95
N ALA A 225 -35.47 22.93 19.29
CA ALA A 225 -35.15 21.65 18.68
C ALA A 225 -33.67 21.32 18.89
N ILE A 226 -33.35 20.04 19.01
CA ILE A 226 -31.97 19.54 19.10
C ILE A 226 -31.63 18.83 17.80
N ILE A 227 -30.44 19.08 17.25
CA ILE A 227 -29.87 18.30 16.15
C ILE A 227 -28.50 17.79 16.59
N VAL A 228 -28.27 16.49 16.52
CA VAL A 228 -26.97 15.87 16.78
C VAL A 228 -26.38 15.41 15.45
N ASP A 229 -25.20 15.92 15.10
CA ASP A 229 -24.41 15.47 13.97
C ASP A 229 -23.30 14.56 14.49
N LYS A 230 -23.42 13.26 14.16
CA LYS A 230 -22.50 12.24 14.67
C LYS A 230 -21.08 12.44 14.14
N PHE A 231 -20.92 12.69 12.84
CA PHE A 231 -19.61 12.82 12.20
C PHE A 231 -18.90 14.11 12.64
N ALA A 232 -19.65 15.21 12.79
CA ALA A 232 -19.11 16.47 13.31
C ALA A 232 -18.81 16.42 14.81
N THR A 233 -19.34 15.42 15.55
CA THR A 233 -19.27 15.29 17.01
C THR A 233 -19.89 16.50 17.73
N GLU A 234 -21.03 16.97 17.19
CA GLU A 234 -21.68 18.21 17.63
C GLU A 234 -23.17 18.03 17.93
N CYS A 235 -23.62 18.72 18.97
CA CYS A 235 -25.02 18.83 19.35
C CYS A 235 -25.44 20.31 19.24
N TYR A 236 -26.33 20.59 18.30
CA TYR A 236 -26.87 21.91 18.02
C TYR A 236 -28.21 22.10 18.73
N LEU A 237 -28.38 23.24 19.39
CA LEU A 237 -29.64 23.69 19.95
C LEU A 237 -30.20 24.82 19.08
N TYR A 238 -31.36 24.60 18.50
CA TYR A 238 -32.13 25.61 17.78
C TYR A 238 -33.23 26.18 18.66
N LYS A 239 -33.51 27.47 18.51
CA LYS A 239 -34.65 28.18 19.10
C LYS A 239 -35.32 29.01 18.02
N ASN A 240 -36.62 28.79 17.81
CA ASN A 240 -37.41 29.51 16.82
C ASN A 240 -36.75 29.45 15.42
N GLY A 241 -36.24 28.27 15.04
CA GLY A 241 -35.55 28.05 13.76
C GLY A 241 -34.14 28.64 13.66
N ARG A 242 -33.61 29.29 14.69
CA ARG A 242 -32.25 29.87 14.70
C ARG A 242 -31.31 29.05 15.57
N LEU A 243 -30.08 28.86 15.10
CA LEU A 243 -29.04 28.21 15.90
C LEU A 243 -28.75 29.06 17.13
N SER A 244 -28.96 28.50 18.31
CA SER A 244 -28.77 29.17 19.60
C SER A 244 -27.46 28.80 20.26
N LYS A 245 -27.09 27.53 20.26
CA LYS A 245 -25.86 27.01 20.88
C LYS A 245 -25.36 25.76 20.14
N THR A 246 -24.06 25.54 20.20
CA THR A 246 -23.38 24.32 19.76
C THR A 246 -22.61 23.74 20.94
N PHE A 247 -22.72 22.43 21.14
CA PHE A 247 -22.04 21.68 22.19
C PHE A 247 -21.21 20.56 21.56
N LYS A 248 -20.08 20.20 22.17
CA LYS A 248 -19.35 18.99 21.77
C LYS A 248 -20.06 17.75 22.30
N ALA A 249 -20.12 16.72 21.47
CA ALA A 249 -20.84 15.49 21.74
C ALA A 249 -19.93 14.28 21.64
N GLU A 250 -19.96 13.45 22.67
CA GLU A 250 -19.41 12.11 22.67
C GLU A 250 -20.54 11.11 22.45
N LEU A 251 -20.23 9.99 21.79
CA LEU A 251 -21.24 9.11 21.19
C LEU A 251 -20.96 7.66 21.58
N GLY A 252 -21.77 6.77 21.02
CA GLY A 252 -21.54 5.34 21.05
C GLY A 252 -20.16 4.97 20.48
N LYS A 253 -19.51 3.94 21.02
CA LYS A 253 -18.21 3.47 20.51
C LYS A 253 -18.25 3.10 19.02
N ASN A 254 -19.41 2.64 18.54
CA ASN A 254 -19.68 2.33 17.14
C ASN A 254 -20.56 3.41 16.49
N TRP A 255 -20.25 4.69 16.73
CA TRP A 255 -21.12 5.81 16.32
C TRP A 255 -21.42 5.86 14.82
N ILE A 256 -20.53 5.37 13.96
CA ILE A 256 -20.73 5.37 12.51
C ILE A 256 -21.69 4.26 12.06
N GLY A 257 -21.87 3.22 12.87
CA GLY A 257 -22.79 2.14 12.59
C GLY A 257 -24.24 2.54 12.79
N ASP A 258 -25.12 1.79 12.15
CA ASP A 258 -26.56 1.91 12.36
C ASP A 258 -26.95 1.22 13.67
N LYS A 259 -27.80 1.88 14.46
CA LYS A 259 -28.34 1.26 15.66
C LYS A 259 -29.43 0.25 15.30
N GLN A 260 -29.15 -1.02 15.50
CA GLN A 260 -30.02 -2.14 15.17
C GLN A 260 -30.45 -2.93 16.40
N PHE A 261 -29.61 -3.09 17.42
CA PHE A 261 -29.93 -3.91 18.59
C PHE A 261 -29.17 -3.51 19.86
N ALA A 262 -29.57 -4.07 21.00
CA ALA A 262 -28.92 -3.85 22.27
C ALA A 262 -27.46 -4.38 22.25
N GLY A 263 -26.50 -3.50 22.56
CA GLY A 263 -25.08 -3.88 22.62
C GLY A 263 -24.28 -3.61 21.35
N ASP A 264 -24.90 -3.12 20.27
CA ASP A 264 -24.20 -2.67 19.05
C ASP A 264 -23.32 -1.41 19.25
N LYS A 265 -23.53 -0.71 20.38
CA LYS A 265 -22.84 0.53 20.78
C LYS A 265 -22.94 1.65 19.75
N ALA A 266 -23.95 1.60 18.88
CA ALA A 266 -24.24 2.66 17.93
C ALA A 266 -25.18 3.69 18.55
N THR A 267 -24.96 4.96 18.22
CA THR A 267 -25.93 6.03 18.51
C THR A 267 -26.96 6.05 17.39
N PRO A 268 -28.27 5.98 17.70
CA PRO A 268 -29.28 5.81 16.67
C PRO A 268 -29.44 7.07 15.84
N GLU A 269 -29.91 6.90 14.61
CA GLU A 269 -30.28 7.99 13.71
C GLU A 269 -31.80 8.07 13.56
N GLY A 270 -32.29 9.28 13.32
CA GLY A 270 -33.71 9.57 13.14
C GLY A 270 -34.24 10.64 14.08
N LEU A 271 -35.55 10.84 14.00
CA LEU A 271 -36.27 11.84 14.78
C LEU A 271 -36.84 11.23 16.07
N TYR A 272 -36.45 11.82 17.19
CA TYR A 272 -36.86 11.46 18.53
C TYR A 272 -37.51 12.65 19.25
N LYS A 273 -38.01 12.40 20.45
CA LYS A 273 -38.47 13.42 21.39
C LYS A 273 -38.01 13.09 22.80
N ILE A 274 -37.78 14.13 23.59
CA ILE A 274 -37.51 13.98 25.01
C ILE A 274 -38.78 13.48 25.71
N THR A 275 -38.71 12.34 26.38
CA THR A 275 -39.82 11.76 27.14
C THR A 275 -39.74 12.08 28.62
N ARG A 276 -38.53 12.18 29.17
CA ARG A 276 -38.29 12.47 30.59
C ARG A 276 -36.99 13.25 30.78
N LYS A 277 -36.97 14.08 31.81
CA LYS A 277 -35.79 14.79 32.29
C LYS A 277 -35.44 14.22 33.67
N LYS A 278 -34.20 13.76 33.84
CA LYS A 278 -33.73 13.05 35.04
C LYS A 278 -32.55 13.80 35.66
N GLN A 279 -32.55 13.92 36.98
CA GLN A 279 -31.45 14.49 37.77
C GLN A 279 -31.39 13.83 39.15
N GLY A 280 -30.27 13.96 39.86
CA GLY A 280 -30.07 13.33 41.16
C GLY A 280 -30.21 11.80 41.08
N GLY A 281 -30.87 11.17 42.04
CA GLY A 281 -31.03 9.71 42.11
C GLY A 281 -31.81 9.06 40.96
N GLN A 282 -32.39 9.83 40.03
CA GLN A 282 -33.12 9.31 38.88
C GLN A 282 -32.21 8.85 37.72
N THR A 283 -30.91 9.21 37.77
CA THR A 283 -29.96 8.86 36.72
C THR A 283 -28.58 8.60 37.32
N LYS A 284 -27.83 7.68 36.71
CA LYS A 284 -26.41 7.44 37.05
C LYS A 284 -25.47 8.51 36.48
N TYR A 285 -25.98 9.35 35.58
CA TYR A 285 -25.26 10.47 35.00
C TYR A 285 -25.50 11.75 35.81
N TYR A 286 -24.80 12.84 35.47
CA TYR A 286 -25.02 14.14 36.12
C TYR A 286 -26.47 14.65 35.93
N LYS A 287 -26.91 14.74 34.67
CA LYS A 287 -28.29 15.01 34.23
C LYS A 287 -28.54 14.25 32.94
N ALA A 288 -29.79 13.89 32.66
CA ALA A 288 -30.13 13.13 31.45
C ALA A 288 -31.50 13.50 30.88
N LEU A 289 -31.60 13.50 29.55
CA LEU A 289 -32.79 13.67 28.75
C LEU A 289 -33.07 12.32 28.06
N LEU A 290 -34.09 11.61 28.53
CA LEU A 290 -34.47 10.31 27.97
C LEU A 290 -35.19 10.51 26.63
N LEU A 291 -34.72 9.84 25.59
CA LEU A 291 -35.35 9.84 24.27
C LEU A 291 -36.44 8.75 24.20
N ASN A 292 -37.38 8.89 23.27
CA ASN A 292 -38.37 7.86 22.97
C ASN A 292 -37.82 6.71 22.11
N TYR A 293 -36.52 6.39 22.20
CA TYR A 293 -35.94 5.23 21.55
C TYR A 293 -36.25 3.94 22.36
N PRO A 294 -36.70 2.86 21.72
CA PRO A 294 -37.05 2.76 20.30
C PRO A 294 -38.42 3.38 19.98
N ASN A 295 -38.47 4.19 18.93
CA ASN A 295 -39.73 4.70 18.37
C ASN A 295 -40.32 3.68 17.37
N ASP A 296 -41.41 4.04 16.68
CA ASP A 296 -42.08 3.10 15.78
C ASP A 296 -41.26 2.78 14.52
N GLU A 297 -40.45 3.73 14.04
CA GLU A 297 -39.52 3.50 12.93
C GLU A 297 -38.38 2.55 13.35
N ASP A 298 -37.84 2.71 14.57
CA ASP A 298 -36.85 1.78 15.13
C ASP A 298 -37.40 0.36 15.23
N LYS A 299 -38.63 0.21 15.74
CA LYS A 299 -39.29 -1.09 15.85
C LYS A 299 -39.51 -1.73 14.48
N LYS A 300 -39.85 -0.93 13.46
CA LYS A 300 -40.01 -1.39 12.09
C LYS A 300 -38.67 -1.88 11.52
N ARG A 301 -37.63 -1.05 11.57
CA ARG A 301 -36.27 -1.39 11.12
C ARG A 301 -35.75 -2.65 11.82
N PHE A 302 -35.94 -2.77 13.12
CA PHE A 302 -35.54 -3.95 13.89
C PHE A 302 -36.24 -5.23 13.38
N LYS A 303 -37.56 -5.20 13.18
CA LYS A 303 -38.32 -6.34 12.66
C LYS A 303 -37.87 -6.73 11.25
N GLU A 304 -37.58 -5.75 10.40
CA GLU A 304 -37.07 -5.98 9.05
C GLU A 304 -35.66 -6.60 9.08
N ALA A 305 -34.80 -6.14 9.98
CA ALA A 305 -33.46 -6.69 10.15
C ALA A 305 -33.48 -8.16 10.60
N ILE A 306 -34.38 -8.51 11.53
CA ILE A 306 -34.61 -9.91 11.93
C ILE A 306 -35.13 -10.74 10.75
N ARG A 307 -36.12 -10.22 10.01
CA ARG A 307 -36.73 -10.91 8.87
C ARG A 307 -35.71 -11.21 7.76
N ASN A 308 -34.85 -10.24 7.46
CA ASN A 308 -33.84 -10.35 6.41
C ASN A 308 -32.55 -11.01 6.89
N GLN A 309 -32.51 -11.50 8.13
CA GLN A 309 -31.36 -12.17 8.74
C GLN A 309 -30.09 -11.30 8.76
N SER A 310 -30.24 -9.97 8.74
CA SER A 310 -29.09 -9.06 8.88
C SER A 310 -28.61 -8.96 10.33
N ILE A 311 -29.45 -9.36 11.29
CA ILE A 311 -29.08 -9.51 12.71
C ILE A 311 -29.60 -10.86 13.27
N PRO A 312 -28.98 -11.39 14.34
CA PRO A 312 -29.43 -12.64 14.96
C PRO A 312 -30.89 -12.57 15.43
N SER A 313 -31.65 -13.64 15.24
CA SER A 313 -33.07 -13.72 15.63
C SER A 313 -33.31 -13.58 17.14
N SER A 314 -32.31 -13.88 17.96
CA SER A 314 -32.33 -13.71 19.43
C SER A 314 -32.01 -12.30 19.90
N SER A 315 -31.72 -11.37 18.99
CA SER A 315 -31.40 -9.98 19.33
C SER A 315 -32.57 -9.29 20.03
N GLN A 316 -32.25 -8.32 20.86
CA GLN A 316 -33.23 -7.43 21.48
C GLN A 316 -33.02 -6.00 20.98
N ILE A 317 -34.09 -5.24 20.76
CA ILE A 317 -33.98 -3.86 20.25
C ILE A 317 -33.27 -2.91 21.23
N GLY A 318 -33.36 -3.19 22.54
CA GLY A 318 -32.81 -2.32 23.59
C GLY A 318 -33.68 -1.10 23.90
N GLY A 319 -33.06 -0.07 24.50
CA GLY A 319 -33.75 1.14 24.96
C GLY A 319 -32.81 2.09 25.69
N LEU A 320 -33.37 3.03 26.45
CA LEU A 320 -32.65 3.93 27.37
C LEU A 320 -31.56 4.79 26.70
N ILE A 321 -31.81 5.23 25.47
CA ILE A 321 -30.94 6.21 24.81
C ILE A 321 -31.25 7.60 25.35
N GLU A 322 -30.18 8.28 25.77
CA GLU A 322 -30.24 9.55 26.50
C GLU A 322 -29.26 10.56 25.91
N ILE A 323 -29.61 11.85 26.01
CA ILE A 323 -28.62 12.93 26.00
C ILE A 323 -28.27 13.22 27.47
N HIS A 324 -27.02 13.03 27.88
CA HIS A 324 -26.64 13.13 29.29
C HIS A 324 -25.31 13.85 29.54
N GLY A 325 -25.10 14.28 30.79
CA GLY A 325 -23.83 14.85 31.26
C GLY A 325 -22.76 13.78 31.52
N GLY A 326 -21.54 14.20 31.84
CA GLY A 326 -20.40 13.32 32.07
C GLY A 326 -19.59 12.99 30.82
N GLY A 327 -19.78 13.77 29.74
CA GLY A 327 -18.85 13.84 28.62
C GLY A 327 -17.64 14.73 28.91
N GLY A 328 -16.87 15.07 27.86
CA GLY A 328 -15.61 15.83 27.98
C GLY A 328 -14.38 14.94 28.22
N LYS A 329 -14.48 13.66 27.87
CA LYS A 329 -13.39 12.66 27.91
C LYS A 329 -12.51 12.70 26.66
N GLY A 330 -12.95 13.35 25.59
CA GLY A 330 -12.24 13.45 24.32
C GLY A 330 -12.31 12.17 23.46
N ILE A 331 -13.16 11.21 23.82
CA ILE A 331 -13.34 9.93 23.11
C ILE A 331 -14.81 9.51 23.10
N HIS A 332 -15.25 8.77 22.07
CA HIS A 332 -16.57 8.14 22.07
C HIS A 332 -16.56 6.92 22.99
N TRP A 333 -17.40 6.92 24.03
CA TRP A 333 -17.34 5.91 25.10
C TRP A 333 -18.70 5.32 25.49
N THR A 334 -19.81 5.91 25.06
CA THR A 334 -21.14 5.46 25.47
C THR A 334 -21.50 4.15 24.78
N ASP A 335 -22.59 3.52 25.21
CA ASP A 335 -23.19 2.36 24.52
C ASP A 335 -24.30 2.78 23.54
N GLY A 336 -24.33 4.06 23.14
CA GLY A 336 -25.27 4.62 22.17
C GLY A 336 -25.91 5.95 22.57
N CYS A 337 -25.72 6.39 23.81
CA CYS A 337 -26.14 7.71 24.28
C CYS A 337 -25.30 8.84 23.67
N VAL A 338 -25.80 10.07 23.79
CA VAL A 338 -25.06 11.30 23.47
C VAL A 338 -24.61 11.96 24.78
N ALA A 339 -23.30 12.03 25.00
CA ALA A 339 -22.72 12.61 26.21
C ALA A 339 -22.21 14.03 25.93
N LEU A 340 -22.58 14.96 26.80
CA LEU A 340 -22.13 16.36 26.80
C LEU A 340 -21.31 16.63 28.07
N GLU A 341 -20.47 17.66 28.04
CA GLU A 341 -19.87 18.18 29.27
C GLU A 341 -20.96 18.65 30.24
N ASN A 342 -20.71 18.55 31.55
CA ASN A 342 -21.72 18.89 32.56
C ASN A 342 -22.22 20.33 32.44
N ARG A 343 -21.35 21.29 32.12
CA ARG A 343 -21.73 22.70 31.89
C ARG A 343 -22.68 22.88 30.72
N ASP A 344 -22.49 22.12 29.65
CA ASP A 344 -23.33 22.15 28.45
C ASP A 344 -24.66 21.46 28.71
N MET A 345 -24.61 20.34 29.42
CA MET A 345 -25.80 19.64 29.89
C MET A 345 -26.65 20.51 30.82
N ASP A 346 -26.05 21.34 31.70
CA ASP A 346 -26.79 22.28 32.55
C ASP A 346 -27.55 23.34 31.75
N MET A 347 -26.96 23.84 30.66
CA MET A 347 -27.63 24.75 29.75
C MET A 347 -28.76 24.04 29.01
N LEU A 348 -28.46 22.92 28.37
CA LEU A 348 -29.42 22.18 27.57
C LEU A 348 -30.61 21.72 28.42
N TYR A 349 -30.34 21.10 29.58
CA TYR A 349 -31.36 20.60 30.50
C TYR A 349 -32.29 21.71 31.00
N ARG A 350 -31.82 22.95 31.16
CA ARG A 350 -32.67 24.06 31.59
C ARG A 350 -33.59 24.55 30.48
N LEU A 351 -33.10 24.61 29.25
CA LEU A 351 -33.78 25.24 28.12
C LEU A 351 -34.85 24.34 27.49
N VAL A 352 -34.59 23.04 27.35
CA VAL A 352 -35.46 22.16 26.56
C VAL A 352 -36.56 21.51 27.41
N PRO A 353 -37.84 21.55 26.97
CA PRO A 353 -38.93 20.87 27.65
C PRO A 353 -39.03 19.38 27.27
N VAL A 354 -39.83 18.61 28.03
CA VAL A 354 -40.33 17.30 27.58
C VAL A 354 -41.14 17.53 26.29
N GLY A 355 -41.00 16.63 25.33
CA GLY A 355 -41.58 16.74 23.99
C GLY A 355 -40.71 17.50 22.98
N CYS A 356 -39.60 18.13 23.41
CA CYS A 356 -38.65 18.76 22.48
C CYS A 356 -38.17 17.74 21.45
N PRO A 357 -38.25 18.05 20.14
CA PRO A 357 -37.73 17.18 19.09
C PRO A 357 -36.21 17.11 19.16
N VAL A 358 -35.70 15.92 18.89
CA VAL A 358 -34.27 15.60 18.83
C VAL A 358 -34.03 14.82 17.55
N LEU A 359 -33.40 15.46 16.56
CA LEU A 359 -32.96 14.78 15.36
C LEU A 359 -31.51 14.33 15.54
N ILE A 360 -31.22 13.06 15.29
CA ILE A 360 -29.83 12.56 15.23
C ILE A 360 -29.55 12.12 13.80
N VAL A 361 -28.49 12.66 13.21
CA VAL A 361 -28.07 12.38 11.82
C VAL A 361 -26.64 11.91 11.77
N GLY A 362 -26.29 11.21 10.69
CA GLY A 362 -24.91 10.81 10.48
C GLY A 362 -23.98 11.98 10.18
N SER A 363 -24.36 12.88 9.26
CA SER A 363 -23.63 14.10 8.93
C SER A 363 -24.56 15.12 8.25
N LEU A 364 -24.38 16.41 8.54
CA LEU A 364 -24.99 17.52 7.81
C LEU A 364 -24.13 18.01 6.64
N HIS A 365 -22.90 17.51 6.55
CA HIS A 365 -21.91 17.89 5.54
C HIS A 365 -21.63 16.73 4.58
N SER A 366 -21.35 17.05 3.32
CA SER A 366 -20.91 16.06 2.34
C SER A 366 -19.50 15.56 2.64
N LEU A 367 -19.13 14.40 2.06
CA LEU A 367 -17.78 13.85 2.24
C LEU A 367 -16.71 14.85 1.77
N ASP A 368 -16.94 15.51 0.63
CA ASP A 368 -16.02 16.50 0.08
C ASP A 368 -15.85 17.72 1.00
N GLU A 369 -16.94 18.21 1.60
CA GLU A 369 -16.89 19.33 2.56
C GLU A 369 -16.09 18.96 3.82
N VAL A 370 -16.32 17.76 4.33
CA VAL A 370 -15.61 17.22 5.49
C VAL A 370 -14.12 17.04 5.17
N GLN A 371 -13.78 16.50 4.01
CA GLN A 371 -12.40 16.30 3.57
C GLN A 371 -11.68 17.63 3.35
N LYS A 372 -12.33 18.64 2.77
CA LYS A 372 -11.77 19.99 2.62
C LYS A 372 -11.46 20.64 3.97
N LYS A 373 -12.35 20.50 4.96
CA LYS A 373 -12.12 21.00 6.33
C LYS A 373 -11.03 20.24 7.09
N ALA A 374 -10.72 19.01 6.69
CA ALA A 374 -9.72 18.17 7.34
C ALA A 374 -8.30 18.35 6.79
N ARG A 375 -8.15 19.04 5.64
CA ARG A 375 -6.83 19.41 5.10
C ARG A 375 -6.26 20.55 5.96
N PRO A 376 -4.98 20.45 6.38
CA PRO A 376 -4.33 21.45 7.23
C PRO A 376 -4.19 22.81 6.54
#